data_AF-A0A6G3XNW1-F1
#
_entry.id   AF-A0A6G3XNW1-F1
#
_cell.length_a   1.000
_cell.length_b   1.000
_cell.length_c   1.000
_cell.angle_alpha   90.00
_cell.angle_beta   90.00
_cell.angle_gamma   90.00
#
_symmetry.space_group_name_H-M   'P 1'
#
loop_
_entity.id
_entity.type
_entity.pdbx_description
1 polymer ?
#
loop_
_entity_poly.entity_id
_entity_poly.type
_entity_poly.pdbx_seq_one_letter_code
_entity_poly.pdbx_strand_id
1 'polypeptide(L)'
;KVAAYWDDLLADGLASRTPLWGEGEAKERSTGKVATVIGAAWSAGTFPVSYPDSKGKWGIAPLPTWDGKPSTGMYGGTSYIVPKGSEHTEAAAEFIKWVTTDPAAMTARLSSLKAPSSALPANEGMRAAAAKEFDTSYFAGQ
;
A
#
# COMPACT_ATOMS: atom_id res chain seq x y z
N LYS A 1 8.96 5.79 23.99
CA LYS A 1 8.20 4.54 23.79
C LYS A 1 8.44 3.93 22.42
N VAL A 2 8.02 4.56 21.32
CA VAL A 2 8.19 4.00 19.96
C VAL A 2 9.66 3.83 19.57
N ALA A 3 10.50 4.86 19.75
CA ALA A 3 11.93 4.77 19.43
C ALA A 3 12.63 3.66 20.22
N ALA A 4 12.50 3.67 21.55
CA ALA A 4 13.06 2.63 22.42
C ALA A 4 12.65 1.20 22.01
N TYR A 5 11.38 0.96 21.68
CA TYR A 5 10.93 -0.35 21.20
C TYR A 5 11.65 -0.81 19.94
N TRP A 6 11.83 0.09 18.96
CA TRP A 6 12.54 -0.24 17.73
C TRP A 6 14.04 -0.38 17.95
N ASP A 7 14.63 0.44 18.83
CA ASP A 7 16.04 0.32 19.22
C ASP A 7 16.32 -1.05 19.85
N ASP A 8 15.44 -1.53 20.75
CA ASP A 8 15.54 -2.85 21.39
C ASP A 8 15.43 -3.98 20.34
N LEU A 9 14.42 -3.94 19.45
CA LEU A 9 14.28 -4.94 18.38
C LEU A 9 15.50 -4.98 17.44
N LEU A 10 16.08 -3.81 17.16
CA LEU A 10 17.29 -3.71 16.35
C LEU A 10 18.49 -4.28 17.11
N ALA A 11 18.66 -3.95 18.39
CA ALA A 11 19.73 -4.47 19.24
C ALA A 11 19.69 -6.00 19.33
N ASP A 12 18.49 -6.57 19.46
CA ASP A 12 18.26 -8.01 19.55
C ASP A 12 18.29 -8.74 18.18
N GLY A 13 18.43 -7.99 17.08
CA GLY A 13 18.45 -8.56 15.72
C GLY A 13 17.08 -9.05 15.23
N LEU A 14 15.99 -8.62 15.87
CA LEU A 14 14.60 -8.96 15.53
C LEU A 14 14.00 -8.03 14.46
N ALA A 15 14.64 -6.89 14.19
CA ALA A 15 14.28 -5.99 13.10
C ALA A 15 15.41 -5.89 12.06
N SER A 16 15.03 -5.86 10.78
CA SER A 16 15.99 -5.69 9.69
C SER A 16 16.52 -4.25 9.63
N ARG A 17 17.83 -4.12 9.36
CA ARG A 17 18.51 -2.85 9.05
C ARG A 17 18.65 -2.60 7.54
N THR A 18 18.16 -3.52 6.73
CA THR A 18 18.28 -3.46 5.28
C THR A 18 17.46 -2.29 4.74
N PRO A 19 18.06 -1.40 3.93
CA PRO A 19 17.33 -0.29 3.32
C PRO A 19 16.14 -0.77 2.48
N LEU A 20 15.01 -0.07 2.60
CA LEU A 20 13.82 -0.31 1.80
C LEU A 20 14.09 0.03 0.31
N TRP A 21 13.37 -0.61 -0.60
CA TRP A 21 13.39 -0.39 -2.05
C TRP A 21 14.69 -0.80 -2.75
N GLY A 22 15.52 -1.61 -2.10
CA GLY A 22 16.74 -2.19 -2.67
C GLY A 22 16.68 -3.71 -2.85
N GLU A 23 17.67 -4.27 -3.55
CA GLU A 23 17.79 -5.72 -3.78
C GLU A 23 17.88 -6.52 -2.47
N GLY A 24 18.51 -5.94 -1.44
CA GLY A 24 18.61 -6.55 -0.11
C GLY A 24 17.24 -6.86 0.48
N GLU A 25 16.34 -5.88 0.51
CA GLU A 25 14.99 -6.06 1.05
C GLU A 25 14.22 -7.14 0.27
N ALA A 26 14.32 -7.11 -1.06
CA ALA A 26 13.67 -8.10 -1.91
C ALA A 26 14.14 -9.53 -1.60
N LYS A 27 15.45 -9.71 -1.39
CA LYS A 27 16.04 -10.99 -1.00
C LYS A 27 15.58 -11.43 0.39
N GLU A 28 15.54 -10.53 1.37
CA GLU A 28 15.12 -10.89 2.74
C GLU A 28 13.66 -11.37 2.79
N ARG A 29 12.78 -10.73 2.00
CA ARG A 29 11.37 -11.13 1.88
C ARG A 29 11.20 -12.44 1.11
N SER A 30 11.92 -12.64 0.01
CA SER A 30 11.77 -13.87 -0.81
C SER A 30 12.40 -15.11 -0.18
N THR A 31 13.44 -14.95 0.64
CA THR A 31 14.12 -16.06 1.33
C THR A 31 13.46 -16.47 2.66
N GLY A 32 12.41 -15.76 3.08
CA GLY A 32 11.73 -16.02 4.35
C GLY A 32 12.48 -15.51 5.59
N LYS A 33 13.54 -14.72 5.42
CA LYS A 33 14.24 -14.05 6.54
C LYS A 33 13.33 -13.04 7.25
N VAL A 34 12.40 -12.42 6.51
CA VAL A 34 11.39 -11.50 7.05
C VAL A 34 10.04 -12.20 7.11
N ALA A 35 9.50 -12.35 8.31
CA ALA A 35 8.18 -12.94 8.55
C ALA A 35 7.04 -11.91 8.54
N THR A 36 7.33 -10.63 8.71
CA THR A 36 6.31 -9.57 8.81
C THR A 36 6.82 -8.27 8.21
N VAL A 37 5.94 -7.56 7.51
CA VAL A 37 6.18 -6.22 6.98
C VAL A 37 5.10 -5.30 7.53
N ILE A 38 5.50 -4.25 8.23
CA ILE A 38 4.60 -3.14 8.57
C ILE A 38 4.58 -2.21 7.35
N GLY A 39 3.57 -2.41 6.51
CA GLY A 39 3.41 -1.70 5.24
C GLY A 39 2.33 -0.62 5.30
N ALA A 40 2.23 0.13 4.21
CA ALA A 40 1.10 1.01 3.96
C ALA A 40 -0.06 0.24 3.31
N ALA A 41 -1.24 0.87 3.24
CA ALA A 41 -2.43 0.26 2.64
C ALA A 41 -2.22 -0.15 1.17
N TRP A 42 -1.28 0.45 0.42
CA TRP A 42 -0.96 0.11 -0.96
C TRP A 42 0.06 -1.03 -1.10
N SER A 43 0.73 -1.44 -0.03
CA SER A 43 1.86 -2.38 -0.10
C SER A 43 1.44 -3.77 -0.60
N ALA A 44 0.23 -4.24 -0.28
CA ALA A 44 -0.25 -5.55 -0.74
C ALA A 44 -0.35 -5.62 -2.28
N GLY A 45 -0.65 -4.50 -2.94
CA GLY A 45 -0.62 -4.34 -4.40
C GLY A 45 0.67 -4.84 -5.07
N THR A 46 1.82 -4.62 -4.45
CA THR A 46 3.12 -4.90 -5.09
C THR A 46 3.60 -6.33 -4.90
N PHE A 47 3.03 -7.08 -3.96
CA PHE A 47 3.50 -8.43 -3.60
C PHE A 47 3.37 -9.45 -4.74
N PRO A 48 2.25 -9.53 -5.48
CA PRO A 48 2.12 -10.48 -6.59
C PRO A 48 3.19 -10.30 -7.67
N VAL A 49 3.62 -9.07 -7.92
CA VAL A 49 4.64 -8.75 -8.92
C VAL A 49 6.06 -8.90 -8.38
N SER A 50 6.29 -8.54 -7.12
CA SER A 50 7.64 -8.53 -6.52
C SER A 50 8.05 -9.89 -5.96
N TYR A 51 7.08 -10.67 -5.49
CA TYR A 51 7.31 -11.95 -4.80
C TYR A 51 6.33 -13.05 -5.29
N PRO A 52 6.25 -13.34 -6.60
CA PRO A 52 5.26 -14.28 -7.14
C PRO A 52 5.32 -15.68 -6.48
N ASP A 53 6.53 -16.18 -6.17
CA ASP A 53 6.75 -17.49 -5.54
C ASP A 53 6.38 -17.56 -4.05
N SER A 54 5.91 -16.44 -3.49
CA SER A 54 5.42 -16.35 -2.12
C SER A 54 3.89 -16.32 -2.03
N LYS A 55 3.19 -16.55 -3.14
CA LYS A 55 1.71 -16.68 -3.15
C LYS A 55 1.26 -17.72 -2.12
N GLY A 56 0.27 -17.36 -1.31
CA GLY A 56 -0.28 -18.21 -0.25
C GLY A 56 0.59 -18.36 1.00
N LYS A 57 1.77 -17.73 1.06
CA LYS A 57 2.63 -17.70 2.26
C LYS A 57 2.44 -16.44 3.11
N TRP A 58 1.83 -15.41 2.53
CA TRP A 58 1.56 -14.14 3.20
C TRP A 58 0.07 -14.01 3.55
N GLY A 59 -0.19 -13.40 4.70
CA GLY A 59 -1.53 -13.00 5.14
C GLY A 59 -1.56 -11.50 5.48
N ILE A 60 -2.76 -10.98 5.70
CA ILE A 60 -3.00 -9.60 6.10
C ILE A 60 -3.49 -9.58 7.55
N ALA A 61 -2.93 -8.69 8.37
CA ALA A 61 -3.31 -8.53 9.76
C ALA A 61 -3.46 -7.04 10.13
N PRO A 62 -4.33 -6.70 11.10
CA PRO A 62 -4.37 -5.36 11.67
C PRO A 62 -3.02 -4.96 12.27
N LEU A 63 -2.73 -3.65 12.31
CA LEU A 63 -1.53 -3.16 12.99
C LEU A 63 -1.60 -3.47 14.49
N PRO A 64 -0.51 -3.98 15.10
CA PRO A 64 -0.46 -4.20 16.53
C PRO A 64 -0.46 -2.84 17.26
N THR A 65 -1.20 -2.77 18.36
CA THR A 65 -1.26 -1.58 19.23
C THR A 65 -0.91 -1.95 20.65
N TRP A 66 -0.38 -0.97 21.39
CA TRP A 66 0.13 -1.19 22.75
C TRP A 66 -0.95 -1.58 23.77
N ASP A 67 -2.17 -1.14 23.56
CA ASP A 67 -3.32 -1.39 24.43
C ASP A 67 -4.31 -2.40 23.84
N GLY A 68 -3.96 -3.01 22.70
CA GLY A 68 -4.80 -3.95 21.97
C GLY A 68 -6.04 -3.32 21.31
N LYS A 69 -6.26 -2.00 21.42
CA LYS A 69 -7.37 -1.32 20.76
C LYS A 69 -7.01 -1.05 19.30
N PRO A 70 -7.90 -1.34 18.33
CA PRO A 70 -7.62 -1.06 16.93
C PRO A 70 -7.27 0.42 16.70
N SER A 71 -6.09 0.66 16.13
CA SER A 71 -5.63 1.96 15.71
C SER A 71 -4.73 1.81 14.49
N THR A 72 -4.68 2.81 13.63
CA THR A 72 -3.87 2.81 12.42
C THR A 72 -3.25 4.18 12.19
N GLY A 73 -2.24 4.22 11.34
CA GLY A 73 -1.60 5.44 10.87
C GLY A 73 -1.62 5.52 9.34
N MET A 74 -1.31 6.69 8.81
CA MET A 74 -1.10 6.86 7.38
C MET A 74 0.40 6.84 7.07
N TYR A 75 0.80 5.96 6.16
CA TYR A 75 2.13 5.96 5.55
C TYR A 75 1.99 6.15 4.04
N GLY A 76 2.41 7.32 3.57
CA GLY A 76 2.28 7.72 2.17
C GLY A 76 0.84 8.08 1.79
N GLY A 77 0.49 7.80 0.53
CA GLY A 77 -0.73 8.28 -0.12
C GLY A 77 -0.39 9.22 -1.26
N THR A 78 -1.24 9.21 -2.30
CA THR A 78 -1.08 10.07 -3.47
C THR A 78 -2.18 11.11 -3.49
N SER A 79 -1.82 12.34 -3.84
CA SER A 79 -2.75 13.41 -4.13
C SER A 79 -2.47 13.96 -5.52
N TYR A 80 -3.52 14.43 -6.18
CA TYR A 80 -3.38 15.18 -7.42
C TYR A 80 -3.47 16.67 -7.11
N ILE A 81 -2.62 17.46 -7.75
CA ILE A 81 -2.55 18.91 -7.53
C ILE A 81 -2.54 19.64 -8.88
N VAL A 82 -3.12 20.83 -8.90
CA VAL A 82 -2.90 21.79 -9.99
C VAL A 82 -1.82 22.78 -9.54
N PRO A 83 -0.65 22.80 -10.18
CA PRO A 83 0.40 23.76 -9.83
C PRO A 83 -0.06 25.20 -10.07
N LYS A 84 0.39 26.12 -9.20
CA LYS A 84 0.17 27.55 -9.40
C LYS A 84 0.81 27.99 -10.74
N GLY A 85 0.06 28.74 -11.54
CA GLY A 85 0.52 29.20 -12.85
C GLY A 85 0.17 28.28 -14.02
N SER A 86 -0.61 27.21 -13.80
CA SER A 86 -1.13 26.40 -14.90
C SER A 86 -2.05 27.23 -15.82
N GLU A 87 -1.76 27.23 -17.12
CA GLU A 87 -2.60 27.82 -18.17
C GLU A 87 -3.92 27.03 -18.37
N HIS A 88 -4.04 25.85 -17.77
CA HIS A 88 -5.18 24.94 -17.88
C HIS A 88 -5.75 24.57 -16.51
N THR A 89 -5.84 25.54 -15.60
CA THR A 89 -6.25 25.30 -14.21
C THR A 89 -7.62 24.64 -14.10
N GLU A 90 -8.62 25.13 -14.84
CA GLU A 90 -10.00 24.61 -14.78
C GLU A 90 -10.11 23.18 -15.32
N ALA A 91 -9.56 22.93 -16.52
CA ALA A 91 -9.56 21.60 -17.13
C ALA A 91 -8.81 20.57 -16.27
N ALA A 92 -7.68 20.95 -15.67
CA ALA A 92 -6.94 20.08 -14.76
C ALA A 92 -7.74 19.77 -13.48
N ALA A 93 -8.44 20.76 -12.92
CA ALA A 93 -9.29 20.54 -11.76
C ALA A 93 -10.48 19.63 -12.08
N GLU A 94 -11.09 19.77 -13.25
CA GLU A 94 -12.16 18.89 -13.73
C GLU A 94 -11.66 17.46 -13.90
N PHE A 95 -10.49 17.27 -14.50
CA PHE A 95 -9.88 15.95 -14.63
C PHE A 95 -9.58 15.32 -13.27
N ILE A 96 -9.02 16.07 -12.32
CA ILE A 96 -8.76 15.57 -10.96
C ILE A 96 -10.05 15.14 -10.28
N LYS A 97 -11.12 15.93 -10.41
CA LYS A 97 -12.43 15.56 -9.88
C LYS A 97 -12.90 14.26 -10.52
N TRP A 98 -12.92 14.18 -11.85
CA TRP A 98 -13.35 12.98 -12.57
C TRP A 98 -12.55 11.73 -12.16
N VAL A 99 -11.22 11.78 -12.20
CA VAL A 99 -10.37 10.61 -11.89
C VAL A 99 -10.43 10.16 -10.44
N THR A 100 -10.92 11.01 -9.52
CA THR A 100 -11.05 10.69 -8.09
C THR A 100 -12.48 10.41 -7.63
N THR A 101 -13.50 10.73 -8.43
CA THR A 101 -14.90 10.59 -8.03
C THR A 101 -15.79 9.83 -9.01
N ASP A 102 -15.30 9.48 -10.20
CA ASP A 102 -16.05 8.69 -11.18
C ASP A 102 -15.65 7.20 -11.13
N PRO A 103 -16.62 6.26 -10.99
CA PRO A 103 -16.31 4.84 -10.93
C PRO A 103 -15.63 4.28 -12.18
N ALA A 104 -16.01 4.75 -13.38
CA ALA A 104 -15.40 4.30 -14.62
C ALA A 104 -13.96 4.79 -14.74
N ALA A 105 -13.69 6.04 -14.31
CA ALA A 105 -12.32 6.55 -14.22
C ALA A 105 -11.47 5.76 -13.23
N MET A 106 -12.03 5.41 -12.07
CA MET A 106 -11.35 4.61 -11.05
C MET A 106 -10.97 3.22 -11.58
N THR A 107 -11.92 2.52 -12.20
CA THR A 107 -11.69 1.22 -12.84
C THR A 107 -10.68 1.32 -13.98
N ALA A 108 -10.80 2.30 -14.87
CA ALA A 108 -9.86 2.48 -15.98
C ALA A 108 -8.42 2.70 -15.47
N ARG A 109 -8.26 3.53 -14.43
CA ARG A 109 -6.95 3.79 -13.82
C ARG A 109 -6.35 2.53 -13.22
N LEU A 110 -7.10 1.80 -12.40
CA LEU A 110 -6.57 0.65 -11.66
C LEU A 110 -6.37 -0.59 -12.53
N SER A 111 -7.29 -0.89 -13.44
CA SER A 111 -7.18 -2.04 -14.35
C SER A 111 -6.03 -1.91 -15.37
N SER A 112 -5.56 -0.68 -15.64
CA SER A 112 -4.38 -0.44 -16.48
C SER A 112 -3.05 -0.81 -15.82
N LEU A 113 -3.03 -1.06 -14.51
CA LEU A 113 -1.82 -1.35 -13.76
C LEU A 113 -1.50 -2.86 -13.79
N LYS A 114 -0.22 -3.20 -13.97
CA LYS A 114 0.26 -4.59 -13.78
C LYS A 114 0.00 -5.12 -12.36
N ALA A 115 0.01 -4.21 -11.38
CA ALA A 115 -0.30 -4.46 -9.98
C ALA A 115 -1.24 -3.35 -9.49
N PRO A 116 -2.57 -3.59 -9.52
CA PRO A 116 -3.54 -2.68 -8.96
C PRO A 116 -3.25 -2.42 -7.47
N SER A 117 -3.41 -1.17 -7.04
CA SER A 117 -3.14 -0.77 -5.66
C SER A 117 -4.20 -1.34 -4.71
N SER A 118 -3.75 -1.81 -3.55
CA SER A 118 -4.63 -2.21 -2.45
C SER A 118 -5.09 -1.04 -1.56
N ALA A 119 -4.64 0.19 -1.83
CA ALA A 119 -5.03 1.36 -1.05
C ALA A 119 -6.48 1.77 -1.34
N LEU A 120 -7.20 2.10 -0.27
CA LEU A 120 -8.55 2.63 -0.38
C LEU A 120 -8.52 4.09 -0.86
N PRO A 121 -9.33 4.45 -1.87
CA PRO A 121 -9.56 5.84 -2.23
C PRO A 121 -10.10 6.67 -1.05
N ALA A 122 -9.72 7.94 -1.02
CA ALA A 122 -10.22 8.89 -0.03
C ALA A 122 -11.74 9.11 -0.17
N ASN A 123 -12.25 9.15 -1.40
CA ASN A 123 -13.69 9.14 -1.66
C ASN A 123 -14.25 7.73 -1.42
N GLU A 124 -15.06 7.58 -0.38
CA GLU A 124 -15.62 6.29 0.03
C GLU A 124 -16.50 5.65 -1.03
N GLY A 125 -17.21 6.46 -1.83
CA GLY A 125 -18.05 5.98 -2.92
C GLY A 125 -17.27 5.23 -4.00
N MET A 126 -15.96 5.49 -4.12
CA MET A 126 -15.10 4.82 -5.09
C MET A 126 -14.49 3.51 -4.58
N ARG A 127 -14.56 3.21 -3.28
CA ARG A 127 -13.91 2.04 -2.69
C ARG A 127 -14.42 0.73 -3.28
N ALA A 128 -15.72 0.64 -3.57
CA ALA A 128 -16.30 -0.56 -4.18
C ALA A 128 -15.81 -0.79 -5.63
N ALA A 129 -15.63 0.28 -6.41
CA ALA A 129 -15.04 0.17 -7.74
C ALA A 129 -13.57 -0.23 -7.65
N ALA A 130 -12.80 0.43 -6.77
CA ALA A 130 -11.39 0.13 -6.59
C ALA A 130 -11.12 -1.30 -6.10
N ALA A 131 -11.92 -1.80 -5.15
CA ALA A 131 -11.74 -3.12 -4.57
C ALA A 131 -11.91 -4.25 -5.60
N LYS A 132 -12.76 -4.08 -6.61
CA LYS A 132 -12.96 -5.06 -7.68
C LYS A 132 -11.72 -5.26 -8.55
N GLU A 133 -10.84 -4.26 -8.61
CA GLU A 133 -9.64 -4.29 -9.43
C GLU A 133 -8.45 -4.94 -8.68
N PHE A 134 -8.57 -5.20 -7.38
CA PHE A 134 -7.50 -5.83 -6.60
C PHE A 134 -7.74 -7.34 -6.44
N ASP A 135 -6.81 -8.16 -6.93
CA ASP A 135 -6.85 -9.63 -6.77
C ASP A 135 -6.37 -10.04 -5.37
N THR A 136 -7.31 -10.44 -4.52
CA THR A 136 -7.05 -10.91 -3.16
C THR A 136 -6.55 -12.37 -3.11
N SER A 137 -6.52 -13.10 -4.23
CA SER A 137 -6.12 -14.51 -4.27
C SER A 137 -4.67 -14.74 -3.83
N TYR A 138 -3.82 -13.72 -3.92
CA TYR A 138 -2.45 -13.80 -3.41
C TYR A 138 -2.39 -13.97 -1.88
N PHE A 139 -3.36 -13.36 -1.18
CA PHE A 139 -3.49 -13.36 0.28
C PHE A 139 -4.68 -14.24 0.76
N ALA A 140 -5.01 -15.28 0.00
CA ALA A 140 -6.09 -16.22 0.31
C ALA A 140 -7.48 -15.55 0.50
N GLY A 141 -7.74 -14.46 -0.24
CA GLY A 141 -9.04 -13.77 -0.23
C GLY A 141 -9.17 -12.64 0.79
N GLN A 142 -8.11 -12.34 1.55
CA GLN A 142 -8.03 -11.23 2.51
C GLN A 142 -7.83 -9.87 1.84
#